data_AF-A0A957G3S0-F1
#
_entry.id   AF-A0A957G3S0-F1
#
_cell.length_a   1.000
_cell.length_b   1.000
_cell.length_c   1.000
_cell.angle_alpha   90.00
_cell.angle_beta   90.00
_cell.angle_gamma   90.00
#
_symmetry.space_group_name_H-M   'P 1'
#
loop_
_entity.id
_entity.type
_entity.pdbx_description
1 polymer ?
#
loop_
_entity_poly.entity_id
_entity_poly.type
_entity_poly.pdbx_seq_one_letter_code
_entity_poly.pdbx_strand_id
1 'polypeptide(L)'
;MTIFGQRPTLAAEARWRQRLVGLAQPTTGDLLAIEKPQNHLVETYTDRLVPTELLAEPEFLTRNLGGWLAIYFGVMGWHPGRDVDPLLDHAVTLAHYGSKVRYFGANAAQVAARLQDEIEVDPAGFVRALQRLHFYRPGIPAGKLTQETLSNCTNYIEMLYVHIATGQQFAYGQEPPIPDDLLLDELMGWLVRLELARRDALARQDFALADAICAWQEQQVAGSGLLLLLKGEYIVGRHRRSTVLIAPELGVVVKQPGPEPFHEIALGAQTVAGQPENWPYLTHDKSVVTPRGRIRLLIEQNLIPRLHRTFRHPLRLSTLLGMTIEPFVVGKTVQQLVLEDPAFLTPQLYELFVLHQQVAEAIGVENGDWHSANFVRRDNDGEIVHIDWGAGRPLRVEEMTPAGQLARLNQVQNIAFSFHDPELAARTTRLHEALMADPARLAGIRRRAAALLQESRA
;
A
#
# COMPACT_ATOMS: atom_id res chain seq x y z
N MET A 1 -17.34 -16.08 7.59
CA MET A 1 -15.95 -16.52 7.83
C MET A 1 -15.22 -15.48 8.67
N THR A 2 -14.22 -15.85 9.47
CA THR A 2 -13.30 -14.86 10.07
C THR A 2 -11.99 -14.80 9.29
N ILE A 3 -11.49 -13.59 9.00
CA ILE A 3 -10.20 -13.36 8.33
C ILE A 3 -9.35 -12.34 9.10
N PHE A 4 -8.07 -12.22 8.74
CA PHE A 4 -7.22 -11.12 9.21
C PHE A 4 -7.50 -9.86 8.39
N GLY A 5 -8.16 -8.88 9.00
CA GLY A 5 -8.46 -7.59 8.41
C GLY A 5 -7.24 -6.69 8.34
N GLN A 6 -7.29 -5.75 7.40
CA GLN A 6 -6.20 -4.79 7.21
C GLN A 6 -6.00 -3.88 8.44
N ARG A 7 -7.09 -3.47 9.07
CA ARG A 7 -7.09 -2.59 10.24
C ARG A 7 -7.69 -3.31 11.46
N PRO A 8 -7.36 -2.87 12.68
CA PRO A 8 -8.04 -3.32 13.89
C PRO A 8 -9.56 -3.09 13.81
N THR A 9 -10.34 -3.96 14.45
CA THR A 9 -11.79 -3.80 14.56
C THR A 9 -12.17 -2.59 15.40
N LEU A 10 -13.36 -2.01 15.18
CA LEU A 10 -13.87 -0.92 16.03
C LEU A 10 -13.90 -1.28 17.51
N ALA A 11 -14.28 -2.53 17.81
CA ALA A 11 -14.31 -3.04 19.17
C ALA A 11 -12.89 -3.13 19.77
N ALA A 12 -11.90 -3.57 18.99
CA ALA A 12 -10.52 -3.61 19.45
C ALA A 12 -9.94 -2.19 19.65
N GLU A 13 -10.17 -1.28 18.71
CA GLU A 13 -9.77 0.13 18.87
C GLU A 13 -10.44 0.77 20.10
N ALA A 14 -11.74 0.53 20.32
CA ALA A 14 -12.46 1.06 21.48
C ALA A 14 -11.89 0.54 22.80
N ARG A 15 -11.64 -0.77 22.91
CA ARG A 15 -11.02 -1.36 24.11
C ARG A 15 -9.60 -0.83 24.35
N TRP A 16 -8.81 -0.72 23.29
CA TRP A 16 -7.45 -0.16 23.37
C TRP A 16 -7.48 1.28 23.87
N ARG A 17 -8.36 2.13 23.31
CA ARG A 17 -8.53 3.52 23.77
C ARG A 17 -8.98 3.60 25.22
N GLN A 18 -9.99 2.82 25.61
CA GLN A 18 -10.49 2.81 27.00
C GLN A 18 -9.38 2.45 27.98
N ARG A 19 -8.51 1.50 27.61
CA ARG A 19 -7.32 1.18 28.37
C ARG A 19 -6.35 2.37 28.44
N LEU A 20 -6.05 3.03 27.32
CA LEU A 20 -5.14 4.18 27.30
C LEU A 20 -5.60 5.33 28.20
N VAL A 21 -6.91 5.59 28.24
CA VAL A 21 -7.51 6.65 29.09
C VAL A 21 -7.29 6.36 30.57
N GLY A 22 -7.24 5.09 30.98
CA GLY A 22 -6.99 4.69 32.36
C GLY A 22 -5.54 4.80 32.81
N LEU A 23 -4.61 5.18 31.93
CA LEU A 23 -3.17 5.25 32.23
C LEU A 23 -2.76 6.69 32.55
N ALA A 24 -2.11 6.89 33.69
CA ALA A 24 -1.52 8.17 34.06
C ALA A 24 -0.35 8.56 33.14
N GLN A 25 0.43 7.58 32.69
CA GLN A 25 1.56 7.75 31.77
C GLN A 25 1.56 6.62 30.73
N PRO A 26 0.94 6.83 29.55
CA PRO A 26 0.94 5.85 28.47
C PRO A 26 2.36 5.59 27.97
N THR A 27 2.72 4.31 27.79
CA THR A 27 4.02 3.92 27.21
C THR A 27 3.88 3.62 25.71
N THR A 28 5.01 3.59 24.99
CA THR A 28 5.04 3.08 23.61
C THR A 28 4.48 1.66 23.50
N GLY A 29 4.70 0.82 24.51
CA GLY A 29 4.11 -0.53 24.57
C GLY A 29 2.58 -0.52 24.67
N ASP A 30 2.00 0.45 25.38
CA ASP A 30 0.55 0.63 25.43
C ASP A 30 -0.01 1.12 24.09
N LEU A 31 0.69 2.03 23.42
CA LEU A 31 0.31 2.50 22.08
C LEU A 31 0.34 1.36 21.05
N LEU A 32 1.37 0.52 21.08
CA LEU A 32 1.53 -0.61 20.17
C LEU A 32 0.63 -1.81 20.48
N ALA A 33 -0.05 -1.84 21.64
CA ALA A 33 -0.93 -2.95 22.00
C ALA A 33 -2.11 -3.16 21.03
N ILE A 34 -2.46 -2.14 20.23
CA ILE A 34 -3.50 -2.22 19.18
C ILE A 34 -3.09 -3.12 18.02
N GLU A 35 -1.80 -3.29 17.78
CA GLU A 35 -1.24 -4.04 16.65
C GLU A 35 -1.37 -5.57 16.79
N LYS A 36 -1.73 -6.04 18.00
CA LYS A 36 -1.87 -7.48 18.26
C LYS A 36 -2.79 -8.13 17.23
N PRO A 37 -2.39 -9.25 16.59
CA PRO A 37 -3.16 -9.95 15.56
C PRO A 37 -4.65 -10.14 15.85
N GLN A 38 -4.99 -10.43 17.11
CA GLN A 38 -6.36 -10.67 17.54
C GLN A 38 -7.26 -9.43 17.33
N ASN A 39 -6.68 -8.24 17.36
CA ASN A 39 -7.41 -6.99 17.15
C ASN A 39 -7.83 -6.80 15.69
N HIS A 40 -7.16 -7.48 14.76
CA HIS A 40 -7.40 -7.40 13.32
C HIS A 40 -8.37 -8.47 12.80
N LEU A 41 -8.78 -9.43 13.63
CA LEU A 41 -9.69 -10.48 13.18
C LEU A 41 -11.09 -9.91 12.93
N VAL A 42 -11.59 -10.10 11.71
CA VAL A 42 -12.90 -9.60 11.26
C VAL A 42 -13.75 -10.74 10.70
N GLU A 43 -15.05 -10.71 11.01
CA GLU A 43 -16.02 -11.54 10.31
C GLU A 43 -16.39 -10.89 8.99
N THR A 44 -16.37 -11.66 7.91
CA THR A 44 -16.71 -11.22 6.56
C THR A 44 -17.33 -12.36 5.75
N TYR A 45 -17.88 -12.00 4.59
CA TYR A 45 -18.12 -12.89 3.46
C TYR A 45 -16.87 -12.96 2.57
N THR A 46 -16.74 -13.97 1.71
CA THR A 46 -15.60 -14.07 0.78
C THR A 46 -15.58 -12.81 -0.10
N ASP A 47 -14.47 -12.08 -0.05
CA ASP A 47 -14.24 -10.85 -0.82
C ASP A 47 -13.56 -11.15 -2.18
N ARG A 48 -13.55 -12.43 -2.57
CA ARG A 48 -12.93 -12.90 -3.80
C ARG A 48 -13.82 -12.56 -4.98
N LEU A 49 -13.59 -11.39 -5.57
CA LEU A 49 -13.89 -11.18 -6.98
C LEU A 49 -12.86 -12.01 -7.76
N VAL A 50 -13.17 -13.27 -8.06
CA VAL A 50 -12.47 -14.01 -9.11
C VAL A 50 -13.08 -13.52 -10.43
N PRO A 51 -12.30 -12.91 -11.35
CA PRO A 51 -12.79 -12.58 -12.68
C PRO A 51 -13.47 -13.80 -13.30
N THR A 52 -14.70 -13.63 -13.80
CA THR A 52 -15.53 -14.70 -14.36
C THR A 52 -14.85 -15.47 -15.48
N GLU A 53 -13.94 -14.81 -16.18
CA GLU A 53 -13.14 -15.35 -17.28
C GLU A 53 -12.16 -16.42 -16.78
N LEU A 54 -11.64 -16.28 -15.55
CA LEU A 54 -10.77 -17.28 -14.92
C LEU A 54 -11.54 -18.49 -14.38
N LEU A 55 -12.83 -18.32 -14.05
CA LEU A 55 -13.70 -19.44 -13.68
C LEU A 55 -14.10 -20.30 -14.90
N ALA A 56 -13.97 -19.75 -16.10
CA ALA A 56 -14.22 -20.47 -17.36
C ALA A 56 -13.05 -21.37 -17.78
N GLU A 57 -11.87 -21.22 -17.17
CA GLU A 57 -10.73 -22.11 -17.36
C GLU A 57 -10.89 -23.37 -16.46
N PRO A 58 -11.13 -24.57 -17.03
CA PRO A 58 -11.38 -25.79 -16.25
C PRO A 58 -10.23 -26.16 -15.30
N GLU A 59 -9.02 -25.71 -15.64
CA GLU A 59 -7.80 -25.97 -14.90
C GLU A 59 -7.43 -24.85 -13.93
N PHE A 60 -8.14 -23.71 -13.90
CA PHE A 60 -7.82 -22.62 -12.97
C PHE A 60 -7.98 -23.04 -11.50
N LEU A 61 -9.01 -23.83 -11.21
CA LEU A 61 -9.29 -24.37 -9.88
C LEU A 61 -8.34 -25.53 -9.49
N THR A 62 -7.73 -26.21 -10.47
CA THR A 62 -6.84 -27.37 -10.25
C THR A 62 -5.36 -27.03 -10.45
N ARG A 63 -5.05 -25.86 -11.02
CA ARG A 63 -3.72 -25.28 -11.08
C ARG A 63 -3.21 -25.11 -9.66
N ASN A 64 -2.07 -25.72 -9.39
CA ASN A 64 -1.36 -25.51 -8.14
C ASN A 64 -0.72 -24.11 -8.17
N LEU A 65 -1.51 -23.08 -7.86
CA LEU A 65 -1.15 -21.67 -7.89
C LEU A 65 -0.19 -21.25 -6.74
N GLY A 66 0.61 -22.20 -6.21
CA GLY A 66 1.66 -21.91 -5.23
C GLY A 66 1.19 -21.09 -4.04
N GLY A 67 -0.03 -21.33 -3.54
CA GLY A 67 -0.72 -20.37 -2.68
C GLY A 67 -1.35 -20.96 -1.43
N TRP A 68 -1.28 -20.22 -0.33
CA TRP A 68 -2.20 -20.33 0.79
C TRP A 68 -3.63 -20.07 0.31
N LEU A 69 -4.28 -21.08 -0.27
CA LEU A 69 -5.71 -21.26 -0.03
C LEU A 69 -5.97 -21.07 1.48
N ALA A 70 -7.21 -20.78 1.86
CA ALA A 70 -7.66 -20.78 3.25
C ALA A 70 -7.50 -22.16 3.97
N ILE A 71 -6.64 -23.04 3.46
CA ILE A 71 -6.24 -24.34 3.99
C ILE A 71 -5.22 -24.18 5.13
N TYR A 72 -4.31 -23.18 5.10
CA TYR A 72 -3.20 -23.14 6.08
C TYR A 72 -3.34 -22.11 7.21
N PHE A 73 -4.18 -21.08 7.06
CA PHE A 73 -4.79 -20.38 8.20
C PHE A 73 -6.26 -20.59 8.00
N GLY A 74 -6.78 -21.66 8.59
CA GLY A 74 -8.11 -22.11 8.26
C GLY A 74 -9.16 -21.05 8.50
N VAL A 75 -10.23 -21.18 7.73
CA VAL A 75 -11.41 -20.37 7.90
C VAL A 75 -11.98 -20.69 9.28
N MET A 76 -12.18 -19.67 10.10
CA MET A 76 -12.88 -19.81 11.38
C MET A 76 -14.37 -19.59 11.16
N GLY A 77 -15.20 -20.52 11.64
CA GLY A 77 -16.66 -20.41 11.63
C GLY A 77 -17.29 -20.46 10.23
N TRP A 78 -16.68 -21.18 9.28
CA TRP A 78 -17.37 -21.51 8.04
C TRP A 78 -18.34 -22.66 8.29
N HIS A 79 -19.59 -22.47 7.83
CA HIS A 79 -20.63 -23.48 7.89
C HIS A 79 -20.96 -23.89 6.45
N PRO A 80 -20.69 -25.15 6.04
CA PRO A 80 -21.07 -25.65 4.73
C PRO A 80 -22.57 -25.44 4.50
N GLY A 81 -22.95 -24.82 3.39
CA GLY A 81 -24.36 -24.59 3.02
C GLY A 81 -24.84 -23.12 3.04
N ARG A 82 -23.99 -22.15 3.36
CA ARG A 82 -24.25 -20.72 3.10
C ARG A 82 -23.21 -20.17 2.12
N ASP A 83 -23.66 -19.95 0.89
CA ASP A 83 -23.01 -19.27 -0.22
C ASP A 83 -21.78 -19.94 -0.85
N VAL A 84 -21.85 -19.99 -2.18
CA VAL A 84 -21.20 -20.92 -3.12
C VAL A 84 -19.79 -20.44 -3.47
N ASP A 85 -18.84 -20.52 -2.52
CA ASP A 85 -17.42 -20.40 -2.86
C ASP A 85 -16.82 -21.81 -2.99
N PRO A 86 -16.73 -22.37 -4.21
CA PRO A 86 -16.24 -23.74 -4.42
C PRO A 86 -14.78 -23.94 -3.96
N LEU A 87 -14.02 -22.87 -3.73
CA LEU A 87 -12.67 -22.96 -3.17
C LEU A 87 -12.66 -23.20 -1.65
N LEU A 88 -13.76 -22.88 -0.95
CA LEU A 88 -13.89 -23.11 0.49
C LEU A 88 -14.30 -24.55 0.82
N ASP A 89 -14.88 -25.28 -0.13
CA ASP A 89 -15.18 -26.72 0.00
C ASP A 89 -13.92 -27.57 0.24
N HIS A 90 -12.76 -27.05 -0.18
CA HIS A 90 -11.45 -27.66 0.03
C HIS A 90 -10.67 -27.04 1.19
N ALA A 91 -11.22 -26.05 1.89
CA ALA A 91 -10.56 -25.37 3.01
C ALA A 91 -10.68 -26.17 4.32
N VAL A 92 -9.61 -26.20 5.12
CA VAL A 92 -9.68 -26.69 6.49
C VAL A 92 -10.33 -25.61 7.35
N THR A 93 -11.49 -25.90 7.92
CA THR A 93 -12.11 -25.00 8.90
C THR A 93 -11.39 -25.16 10.24
N LEU A 94 -10.77 -24.08 10.74
CA LEU A 94 -10.20 -24.09 12.08
C LEU A 94 -11.32 -23.96 13.11
N ALA A 95 -11.16 -24.68 14.23
CA ALA A 95 -12.04 -24.53 15.40
C ALA A 95 -11.63 -23.35 16.30
N HIS A 96 -10.37 -22.91 16.21
CA HIS A 96 -9.84 -21.71 16.86
C HIS A 96 -8.58 -21.22 16.12
N TYR A 97 -8.39 -19.90 16.00
CA TYR A 97 -7.03 -19.38 15.84
C TYR A 97 -6.30 -19.64 17.17
N GLY A 98 -5.16 -20.32 17.14
CA GLY A 98 -4.36 -20.58 18.34
C GLY A 98 -4.14 -19.31 19.19
N SER A 99 -3.89 -19.47 20.48
CA SER A 99 -3.76 -18.34 21.43
C SER A 99 -2.60 -17.37 21.12
N LYS A 100 -1.73 -17.71 20.15
CA LYS A 100 -0.58 -16.91 19.72
C LYS A 100 -0.44 -16.96 18.19
N VAL A 101 -1.20 -16.12 17.49
CA VAL A 101 -0.81 -15.74 16.12
C VAL A 101 0.53 -15.00 16.25
N ARG A 102 1.61 -15.57 15.72
CA ARG A 102 2.91 -14.92 15.69
C ARG A 102 2.86 -13.76 14.72
N TYR A 103 3.51 -12.66 15.08
CA TYR A 103 3.55 -11.49 14.23
C TYR A 103 4.88 -10.77 14.32
N PHE A 104 5.28 -10.20 13.19
CA PHE A 104 6.38 -9.27 13.07
C PHE A 104 5.77 -7.86 13.04
N GLY A 105 5.84 -7.18 14.18
CA GLY A 105 5.27 -5.84 14.37
C GLY A 105 6.31 -4.74 14.50
N ALA A 106 5.86 -3.57 14.96
CA ALA A 106 6.73 -2.43 15.23
C ALA A 106 7.83 -2.78 16.24
N ASN A 107 8.99 -2.13 16.11
CA ASN A 107 10.02 -2.14 17.15
C ASN A 107 9.75 -1.00 18.13
N ALA A 108 9.45 -1.33 19.39
CA ALA A 108 9.08 -0.33 20.41
C ALA A 108 10.18 0.72 20.66
N ALA A 109 11.46 0.33 20.62
CA ALA A 109 12.56 1.27 20.79
C ALA A 109 12.68 2.22 19.58
N GLN A 110 12.47 1.69 18.36
CA GLN A 110 12.45 2.50 17.15
C GLN A 110 11.29 3.51 17.15
N VAL A 111 10.09 3.08 17.57
CA VAL A 111 8.94 3.98 17.72
C VAL A 111 9.22 5.04 18.78
N ALA A 112 9.73 4.66 19.96
CA ALA A 112 10.05 5.60 21.02
C ALA A 112 11.08 6.66 20.59
N ALA A 113 12.08 6.27 19.79
CA ALA A 113 13.11 7.18 19.29
C ALA A 113 12.64 8.12 18.17
N ARG A 114 11.54 7.79 17.49
CA ARG A 114 11.09 8.51 16.27
C ARG A 114 9.75 9.20 16.43
N LEU A 115 8.92 8.80 17.40
CA LEU A 115 7.54 9.27 17.54
C LEU A 115 7.44 10.80 17.58
N GLN A 116 8.29 11.44 18.38
CA GLN A 116 8.29 12.90 18.53
C GLN A 116 8.71 13.60 17.24
N ASP A 117 9.67 13.05 16.49
CA ASP A 117 10.11 13.61 15.21
C ASP A 117 9.11 13.34 14.08
N GLU A 118 8.37 12.24 14.13
CA GLU A 118 7.40 11.85 13.10
C GLU A 118 6.03 12.50 13.28
N ILE A 119 5.54 12.62 14.52
CA ILE A 119 4.16 13.03 14.83
C ILE A 119 4.14 14.34 15.66
N GLU A 120 5.30 14.90 16.00
CA GLU A 120 5.44 16.19 16.70
C GLU A 120 4.81 16.23 18.11
N VAL A 121 4.54 15.07 18.70
CA VAL A 121 3.96 14.93 20.04
C VAL A 121 4.63 13.81 20.83
N ASP A 122 4.63 13.95 22.15
CA ASP A 122 5.01 12.88 23.06
C ASP A 122 3.90 11.81 23.17
N PRO A 123 4.18 10.61 23.75
CA PRO A 123 3.16 9.57 23.91
C PRO A 123 1.88 10.05 24.62
N ALA A 124 2.00 10.92 25.62
CA ALA A 124 0.85 11.44 26.35
C ALA A 124 0.02 12.41 25.49
N GLY A 125 0.67 13.28 24.72
CA GLY A 125 0.06 14.16 23.73
C GLY A 125 -0.67 13.39 22.64
N PHE A 126 -0.08 12.30 22.15
CA PHE A 126 -0.73 11.41 21.21
C PHE A 126 -2.02 10.79 21.78
N VAL A 127 -2.01 10.34 23.04
CA VAL A 127 -3.22 9.81 23.69
C VAL A 127 -4.29 10.89 23.86
N ARG A 128 -3.93 12.12 24.24
CA ARG A 128 -4.88 13.25 24.30
C ARG A 128 -5.46 13.57 22.93
N ALA A 129 -4.63 13.58 21.88
CA ALA A 129 -5.07 13.78 20.50
C ALA A 129 -6.07 12.69 20.06
N LEU A 130 -5.78 11.42 20.36
CA LEU A 130 -6.69 10.30 20.12
C LEU A 130 -8.03 10.43 20.86
N GLN A 131 -8.01 10.87 22.12
CA GLN A 131 -9.22 11.07 22.92
C GLN A 131 -10.12 12.16 22.32
N ARG A 132 -9.53 13.27 21.88
CA ARG A 132 -10.27 14.36 21.25
C ARG A 132 -10.84 13.95 19.90
N LEU A 133 -10.05 13.27 19.08
CA LEU A 133 -10.54 12.73 17.81
C LEU A 133 -11.75 11.83 18.02
N HIS A 134 -11.74 11.03 19.10
CA HIS A 134 -12.87 10.17 19.43
C HIS A 134 -14.15 10.92 19.79
N PHE A 135 -14.06 12.08 20.46
CA PHE A 135 -15.22 12.91 20.80
C PHE A 135 -16.03 13.29 19.57
N TYR A 136 -15.36 13.50 18.44
CA TYR A 136 -16.02 13.88 17.19
C TYR A 136 -16.56 12.69 16.37
N ARG A 137 -16.17 11.45 16.69
CA ARG A 137 -16.56 10.28 15.88
C ARG A 137 -18.08 10.09 15.91
N PRO A 138 -18.69 9.72 14.77
CA PRO A 138 -20.10 9.37 14.75
C PRO A 138 -20.32 8.08 15.56
N GLY A 139 -21.36 8.08 16.38
CA GLY A 139 -21.78 6.87 17.08
C GLY A 139 -22.39 5.88 16.09
N ILE A 140 -21.68 4.78 15.80
CA ILE A 140 -22.17 3.72 14.89
C ILE A 140 -22.53 2.47 15.70
N PRO A 141 -23.83 2.13 15.83
CA PRO A 141 -24.28 0.93 16.53
C PRO A 141 -23.67 -0.33 15.91
N ALA A 142 -23.07 -1.19 16.74
CA ALA A 142 -22.45 -2.46 16.34
C ALA A 142 -21.37 -2.35 15.24
N GLY A 143 -20.89 -1.15 14.92
CA GLY A 143 -19.92 -0.92 13.85
C GLY A 143 -20.45 -1.17 12.44
N LYS A 144 -21.79 -1.27 12.26
CA LYS A 144 -22.42 -1.45 10.95
C LYS A 144 -22.96 -0.13 10.44
N LEU A 145 -22.47 0.28 9.28
CA LEU A 145 -22.97 1.45 8.59
C LEU A 145 -24.29 1.10 7.89
N THR A 146 -25.31 1.91 8.12
CA THR A 146 -26.67 1.79 7.59
C THR A 146 -27.03 3.05 6.82
N GLN A 147 -28.13 3.03 6.06
CA GLN A 147 -28.59 4.21 5.34
C GLN A 147 -28.90 5.38 6.29
N GLU A 148 -29.43 5.11 7.49
CA GLU A 148 -29.70 6.11 8.52
C GLU A 148 -28.43 6.74 9.11
N THR A 149 -27.34 5.98 9.16
CA THR A 149 -26.07 6.42 9.77
C THR A 149 -25.04 6.90 8.75
N LEU A 150 -25.31 6.73 7.44
CA LEU A 150 -24.42 7.12 6.35
C LEU A 150 -24.07 8.61 6.42
N SER A 151 -25.06 9.48 6.61
CA SER A 151 -24.85 10.93 6.68
C SER A 151 -23.90 11.34 7.80
N ASN A 152 -24.02 10.71 8.98
CA ASN A 152 -23.11 10.96 10.10
C ASN A 152 -21.66 10.55 9.75
N CYS A 153 -21.48 9.48 8.97
CA CYS A 153 -20.17 9.01 8.55
C CYS A 153 -19.56 9.91 7.49
N THR A 154 -20.31 10.27 6.46
CA THR A 154 -19.84 11.14 5.38
C THR A 154 -19.53 12.55 5.89
N ASN A 155 -20.39 13.11 6.76
CA ASN A 155 -20.14 14.39 7.40
C ASN A 155 -18.85 14.37 8.25
N TYR A 156 -18.59 13.26 8.95
CA TYR A 156 -17.35 13.10 9.71
C TYR A 156 -16.12 13.05 8.81
N ILE A 157 -16.20 12.33 7.68
CA ILE A 157 -15.12 12.27 6.69
C ILE A 157 -14.85 13.66 6.09
N GLU A 158 -15.90 14.38 5.71
CA GLU A 158 -15.79 15.75 5.17
C GLU A 158 -15.19 16.72 6.20
N MET A 159 -15.61 16.63 7.46
CA MET A 159 -15.05 17.41 8.54
C MET A 159 -13.55 17.11 8.74
N LEU A 160 -13.13 15.85 8.77
CA LEU A 160 -11.70 15.49 8.82
C LEU A 160 -10.93 16.12 7.66
N TYR A 161 -11.46 15.97 6.45
CA TYR A 161 -10.83 16.49 5.24
C TYR A 161 -10.66 18.02 5.31
N VAL A 162 -11.70 18.76 5.68
CA VAL A 162 -11.66 20.22 5.82
C VAL A 162 -10.67 20.66 6.90
N HIS A 163 -10.62 19.96 8.04
CA HIS A 163 -9.68 20.32 9.11
C HIS A 163 -8.22 20.09 8.74
N ILE A 164 -7.93 19.06 7.92
CA ILE A 164 -6.59 18.84 7.37
C ILE A 164 -6.29 19.92 6.31
N ALA A 165 -7.20 20.13 5.35
CA ALA A 165 -7.02 21.08 4.24
C ALA A 165 -6.81 22.52 4.71
N THR A 166 -7.50 22.95 5.76
CA THR A 166 -7.42 24.31 6.30
C THR A 166 -6.30 24.50 7.33
N GLY A 167 -5.57 23.45 7.68
CA GLY A 167 -4.55 23.48 8.73
C GLY A 167 -5.12 23.75 10.13
N GLN A 168 -6.45 23.66 10.31
CA GLN A 168 -7.10 23.90 11.60
C GLN A 168 -6.94 22.73 12.57
N GLN A 169 -6.76 21.50 12.07
CA GLN A 169 -6.33 20.32 12.84
C GLN A 169 -7.03 20.12 14.20
N PHE A 170 -8.33 20.41 14.29
CA PHE A 170 -9.11 20.40 15.55
C PHE A 170 -8.45 21.15 16.72
N ALA A 171 -7.76 22.26 16.44
CA ALA A 171 -7.24 23.15 17.48
C ALA A 171 -8.41 23.80 18.22
N TYR A 172 -8.51 23.58 19.54
CA TYR A 172 -9.53 24.17 20.39
C TYR A 172 -8.91 24.79 21.64
N GLY A 173 -9.06 26.12 21.78
CA GLY A 173 -8.55 26.85 22.94
C GLY A 173 -7.03 26.76 23.08
N GLN A 174 -6.56 26.25 24.24
CA GLN A 174 -5.14 26.12 24.59
C GLN A 174 -4.57 24.72 24.32
N GLU A 175 -5.38 23.79 23.82
CA GLU A 175 -4.88 22.45 23.55
C GLU A 175 -4.14 22.40 22.21
N PRO A 176 -3.02 21.64 22.11
CA PRO A 176 -2.28 21.52 20.86
C PRO A 176 -3.17 20.93 19.75
N PRO A 177 -2.93 21.22 18.47
CA PRO A 177 -3.68 20.59 17.37
C PRO A 177 -3.55 19.06 17.38
N ILE A 178 -4.50 18.37 16.76
CA ILE A 178 -4.36 16.93 16.48
C ILE A 178 -3.36 16.77 15.32
N PRO A 179 -2.29 15.97 15.47
CA PRO A 179 -1.29 15.81 14.42
C PRO A 179 -1.88 15.35 13.09
N ASP A 180 -1.41 15.90 11.98
CA ASP A 180 -1.89 15.57 10.63
C ASP A 180 -1.84 14.09 10.34
N ASP A 181 -0.75 13.41 10.71
CA ASP A 181 -0.59 11.99 10.48
C ASP A 181 -1.70 11.18 11.17
N LEU A 182 -2.14 11.61 12.35
CA LEU A 182 -3.24 10.97 13.05
C LEU A 182 -4.59 11.26 12.36
N LEU A 183 -4.78 12.48 11.85
CA LEU A 183 -5.98 12.84 11.08
C LEU A 183 -6.05 12.10 9.74
N LEU A 184 -4.92 11.93 9.06
CA LEU A 184 -4.80 11.15 7.83
C LEU A 184 -5.07 9.66 8.06
N ASP A 185 -4.55 9.08 9.15
CA ASP A 185 -4.84 7.68 9.51
C ASP A 185 -6.33 7.48 9.83
N GLU A 186 -6.96 8.45 10.50
CA GLU A 186 -8.39 8.43 10.80
C GLU A 186 -9.24 8.59 9.52
N LEU A 187 -8.92 9.56 8.67
CA LEU A 187 -9.58 9.78 7.37
C LEU A 187 -9.52 8.51 6.51
N MET A 188 -8.33 7.95 6.35
CA MET A 188 -8.12 6.69 5.66
C MET A 188 -8.93 5.55 6.30
N GLY A 189 -8.92 5.45 7.64
CA GLY A 189 -9.68 4.46 8.38
C GLY A 189 -11.20 4.54 8.11
N TRP A 190 -11.77 5.74 8.05
CA TRP A 190 -13.19 5.94 7.77
C TRP A 190 -13.58 5.70 6.32
N LEU A 191 -12.72 6.08 5.37
CA LEU A 191 -12.92 5.74 3.96
C LEU A 191 -12.89 4.21 3.76
N VAL A 192 -11.97 3.49 4.42
CA VAL A 192 -11.94 2.01 4.38
C VAL A 192 -13.23 1.42 4.91
N ARG A 193 -13.79 1.96 6.01
CA ARG A 193 -15.08 1.51 6.56
C ARG A 193 -16.22 1.73 5.59
N LEU A 194 -16.25 2.89 4.93
CA LEU A 194 -17.27 3.24 3.96
C LEU A 194 -17.23 2.29 2.74
N GLU A 195 -16.04 2.04 2.20
CA GLU A 195 -15.86 1.10 1.08
C GLU A 195 -16.20 -0.35 1.48
N LEU A 196 -15.84 -0.77 2.69
CA LEU A 196 -16.23 -2.08 3.23
C LEU A 196 -17.75 -2.20 3.38
N ALA A 197 -18.41 -1.15 3.88
CA ALA A 197 -19.86 -1.11 4.00
C ALA A 197 -20.55 -1.19 2.63
N ARG A 198 -20.01 -0.51 1.60
CA ARG A 198 -20.51 -0.62 0.23
C ARG A 198 -20.44 -2.06 -0.30
N ARG A 199 -19.29 -2.73 -0.11
CA ARG A 199 -19.11 -4.14 -0.52
C ARG A 199 -20.04 -5.10 0.23
N ASP A 200 -20.20 -4.91 1.54
CA ASP A 200 -21.12 -5.70 2.35
C ASP A 200 -22.58 -5.47 1.94
N ALA A 201 -22.97 -4.23 1.64
CA ALA A 201 -24.30 -3.90 1.12
C ALA A 201 -24.56 -4.62 -0.20
N LEU A 202 -23.62 -4.58 -1.15
CA LEU A 202 -23.72 -5.33 -2.42
C LEU A 202 -23.87 -6.84 -2.19
N ALA A 203 -23.07 -7.43 -1.30
CA ALA A 203 -23.15 -8.85 -0.99
C ALA A 203 -24.50 -9.24 -0.38
N ARG A 204 -25.12 -8.33 0.39
CA ARG A 204 -26.47 -8.49 0.97
C ARG A 204 -27.60 -8.04 0.05
N GLN A 205 -27.30 -7.66 -1.20
CA GLN A 205 -28.26 -7.10 -2.17
C GLN A 205 -28.98 -5.83 -1.68
N ASP A 206 -28.35 -5.09 -0.76
CA ASP A 206 -28.78 -3.77 -0.30
C ASP A 206 -28.26 -2.69 -1.27
N PHE A 207 -28.81 -2.68 -2.48
CA PHE A 207 -28.37 -1.79 -3.55
C PHE A 207 -28.57 -0.31 -3.21
N ALA A 208 -29.63 0.03 -2.45
CA ALA A 208 -29.89 1.41 -2.06
C ALA A 208 -28.75 2.01 -1.22
N LEU A 209 -28.22 1.25 -0.25
CA LEU A 209 -27.05 1.68 0.52
C LEU A 209 -25.77 1.70 -0.32
N ALA A 210 -25.56 0.68 -1.16
CA ALA A 210 -24.39 0.60 -2.02
C ALA A 210 -24.31 1.78 -3.01
N ASP A 211 -25.43 2.13 -3.66
CA ASP A 211 -25.54 3.23 -4.61
C ASP A 211 -25.36 4.58 -3.93
N ALA A 212 -25.94 4.77 -2.74
CA ALA A 212 -25.76 5.99 -1.96
C ALA A 212 -24.29 6.23 -1.58
N ILE A 213 -23.58 5.17 -1.19
CA ILE A 213 -22.14 5.26 -0.90
C ILE A 213 -21.34 5.54 -2.18
N CYS A 214 -21.66 4.84 -3.28
CA CYS A 214 -20.99 5.03 -4.57
C CYS A 214 -21.13 6.47 -5.08
N ALA A 215 -22.35 7.01 -5.06
CA ALA A 215 -22.63 8.37 -5.48
C ALA A 215 -21.85 9.40 -4.64
N TRP A 216 -21.76 9.21 -3.32
CA TRP A 216 -20.96 10.09 -2.48
C TRP A 216 -19.46 9.97 -2.80
N GLN A 217 -18.93 8.76 -3.01
CA GLN A 217 -17.52 8.56 -3.38
C GLN A 217 -17.19 9.23 -4.73
N GLU A 218 -18.06 9.08 -5.73
CA GLU A 218 -17.93 9.73 -7.05
C GLU A 218 -17.94 11.26 -6.92
N GLN A 219 -18.83 11.80 -6.08
CA GLN A 219 -18.86 13.24 -5.80
C GLN A 219 -17.55 13.73 -5.17
N GLN A 220 -16.96 12.98 -4.23
CA GLN A 220 -15.68 13.36 -3.60
C GLN A 220 -14.51 13.31 -4.60
N VAL A 221 -14.48 12.29 -5.47
CA VAL A 221 -13.48 12.18 -6.54
C VAL A 221 -13.61 13.36 -7.51
N ALA A 222 -14.83 13.69 -7.95
CA ALA A 222 -15.06 14.79 -8.88
C ALA A 222 -14.78 16.18 -8.26
N GLY A 223 -15.13 16.37 -6.98
CA GLY A 223 -15.03 17.66 -6.31
C GLY A 223 -13.65 17.99 -5.72
N SER A 224 -12.92 16.98 -5.25
CA SER A 224 -11.67 17.19 -4.51
C SER A 224 -10.53 16.23 -4.90
N GLY A 225 -10.79 15.31 -5.83
CA GLY A 225 -9.86 14.24 -6.17
C GLY A 225 -9.63 13.22 -5.05
N LEU A 226 -10.34 13.33 -3.92
CA LEU A 226 -10.20 12.42 -2.79
C LEU A 226 -10.63 11.01 -3.20
N LEU A 227 -9.67 10.09 -3.19
CA LEU A 227 -9.86 8.72 -3.65
C LEU A 227 -9.25 7.74 -2.67
N LEU A 228 -10.02 6.71 -2.32
CA LEU A 228 -9.52 5.54 -1.63
C LEU A 228 -9.38 4.38 -2.60
N LEU A 229 -8.18 3.84 -2.72
CA LEU A 229 -7.92 2.60 -3.42
C LEU A 229 -7.67 1.50 -2.39
N LEU A 230 -8.48 0.44 -2.45
CA LEU A 230 -8.19 -0.83 -1.79
C LEU A 230 -7.51 -1.74 -2.80
N LYS A 231 -6.18 -1.69 -2.85
CA LYS A 231 -5.37 -2.53 -3.74
C LYS A 231 -5.39 -3.95 -3.22
N GLY A 232 -6.21 -4.77 -3.89
CA GLY A 232 -6.24 -6.20 -3.73
C GLY A 232 -5.16 -6.85 -4.56
N GLU A 233 -4.18 -7.47 -3.92
CA GLU A 233 -3.18 -8.30 -4.58
C GLU A 233 -3.40 -9.74 -4.13
N TYR A 234 -3.55 -10.65 -5.10
CA TYR A 234 -3.58 -12.06 -4.79
C TYR A 234 -2.15 -12.59 -4.74
N ILE A 235 -1.56 -12.58 -3.55
CA ILE A 235 -0.20 -13.05 -3.33
C ILE A 235 -0.29 -14.41 -2.68
N VAL A 236 0.20 -15.44 -3.37
CA VAL A 236 0.38 -16.79 -2.79
C VAL A 236 -0.94 -17.25 -2.16
N GLY A 237 -2.05 -17.23 -2.93
CA GLY A 237 -3.35 -17.72 -2.44
C GLY A 237 -4.14 -16.75 -1.54
N ARG A 238 -3.56 -15.61 -1.17
CA ARG A 238 -4.16 -14.65 -0.23
C ARG A 238 -4.47 -13.32 -0.90
N HIS A 239 -5.60 -12.75 -0.53
CA HIS A 239 -5.89 -11.36 -0.83
C HIS A 239 -5.15 -10.46 0.18
N ARG A 240 -3.99 -9.95 -0.22
CA ARG A 240 -3.35 -8.80 0.45
C ARG A 240 -4.16 -7.58 0.08
N ARG A 241 -4.59 -6.82 1.08
CA ARG A 241 -5.28 -5.56 0.86
C ARG A 241 -4.45 -4.42 1.40
N SER A 242 -3.81 -3.67 0.51
CA SER A 242 -3.16 -2.41 0.84
C SER A 242 -4.14 -1.27 0.61
N THR A 243 -4.06 -0.23 1.44
CA THR A 243 -4.87 0.97 1.26
C THR A 243 -3.99 2.09 0.76
N VAL A 244 -4.48 2.78 -0.26
CA VAL A 244 -3.89 4.00 -0.76
C VAL A 244 -4.97 5.07 -0.71
N LEU A 245 -4.71 6.14 0.03
CA LEU A 245 -5.47 7.37 0.02
C LEU A 245 -4.75 8.33 -0.92
N ILE A 246 -5.43 8.79 -1.96
CA ILE A 246 -4.96 9.85 -2.86
C ILE A 246 -5.80 11.09 -2.51
N ALA A 247 -5.14 12.17 -2.09
CA ALA A 247 -5.80 13.41 -1.70
C ALA A 247 -5.05 14.61 -2.32
N PRO A 248 -5.37 14.97 -3.58
CA PRO A 248 -4.65 16.01 -4.33
C PRO A 248 -4.67 17.38 -3.66
N GLU A 249 -5.83 17.86 -3.17
CA GLU A 249 -5.93 19.16 -2.49
C GLU A 249 -5.24 19.18 -1.12
N LEU A 250 -5.05 18.00 -0.50
CA LEU A 250 -4.22 17.87 0.70
C LEU A 250 -2.72 17.75 0.36
N GLY A 251 -2.38 17.64 -0.93
CA GLY A 251 -1.00 17.50 -1.41
C GLY A 251 -0.36 16.17 -1.03
N VAL A 252 -1.12 15.11 -0.75
CA VAL A 252 -0.57 13.84 -0.24
C VAL A 252 -1.15 12.58 -0.89
N VAL A 253 -0.31 11.55 -0.92
CA VAL A 253 -0.66 10.14 -1.10
C VAL A 253 -0.26 9.39 0.16
N VAL A 254 -1.21 8.79 0.86
CA VAL A 254 -0.96 8.00 2.08
C VAL A 254 -1.14 6.53 1.75
N LYS A 255 -0.14 5.69 2.05
CA LYS A 255 -0.22 4.25 1.82
C LYS A 255 -0.07 3.51 3.13
N GLN A 256 -0.98 2.57 3.37
CA GLN A 256 -0.91 1.62 4.48
C GLN A 256 -0.83 0.21 3.90
N PRO A 257 0.32 -0.48 4.03
CA PRO A 257 0.47 -1.82 3.50
C PRO A 257 -0.48 -2.78 4.21
N GLY A 258 -1.03 -3.72 3.44
CA GLY A 258 -1.77 -4.83 4.02
C GLY A 258 -0.87 -5.76 4.84
N PRO A 259 -1.42 -6.45 5.86
CA PRO A 259 -0.70 -7.49 6.57
C PRO A 259 -0.32 -8.64 5.63
N GLU A 260 0.93 -9.12 5.73
CA GLU A 260 1.51 -10.13 4.83
C GLU A 260 2.27 -11.20 5.63
N PRO A 261 2.40 -12.46 5.17
CA PRO A 261 3.34 -13.39 5.80
C PRO A 261 4.79 -12.91 5.64
N PHE A 262 5.67 -13.17 6.61
CA PHE A 262 7.11 -12.83 6.52
C PHE A 262 7.80 -13.79 5.53
N HIS A 263 7.85 -13.43 4.25
CA HIS A 263 8.49 -14.21 3.17
C HIS A 263 9.23 -13.28 2.20
N GLU A 264 10.38 -13.73 1.68
CA GLU A 264 11.01 -13.13 0.50
C GLU A 264 10.39 -13.75 -0.75
N ILE A 265 9.84 -12.93 -1.65
CA ILE A 265 9.42 -13.38 -2.98
C ILE A 265 10.63 -13.19 -3.90
N ALA A 266 11.22 -14.28 -4.37
CA ALA A 266 12.18 -14.22 -5.47
C ALA A 266 11.39 -14.09 -6.78
N LEU A 267 11.16 -12.86 -7.24
CA LEU A 267 10.52 -12.55 -8.54
C LEU A 267 11.48 -12.78 -9.73
N GLY A 268 12.27 -13.86 -9.67
CA GLY A 268 13.25 -14.20 -10.68
C GLY A 268 12.63 -15.12 -11.73
N ALA A 269 12.26 -14.56 -12.87
CA ALA A 269 11.84 -15.33 -14.03
C ALA A 269 12.98 -16.24 -14.52
N GLN A 270 12.91 -17.53 -14.16
CA GLN A 270 13.47 -18.63 -14.95
C GLN A 270 12.51 -19.83 -14.91
N THR A 271 12.00 -20.19 -16.08
CA THR A 271 11.50 -21.53 -16.38
C THR A 271 12.68 -22.45 -16.71
N VAL A 272 12.49 -23.76 -16.54
CA VAL A 272 13.42 -24.87 -16.87
C VAL A 272 14.37 -25.34 -15.74
N ALA A 273 13.76 -25.99 -14.73
CA ALA A 273 14.30 -27.16 -13.98
C ALA A 273 13.23 -27.91 -13.16
N GLY A 274 11.93 -27.72 -13.46
CA GLY A 274 10.85 -28.50 -12.84
C GLY A 274 10.37 -28.06 -11.46
N GLN A 275 10.65 -26.83 -11.02
CA GLN A 275 10.09 -26.26 -9.78
C GLN A 275 9.34 -24.96 -10.09
N PRO A 276 8.13 -24.73 -9.52
CA PRO A 276 7.33 -23.53 -9.81
C PRO A 276 7.92 -22.27 -9.20
N GLU A 277 7.85 -21.17 -9.97
CA GLU A 277 8.23 -19.78 -9.67
C GLU A 277 7.53 -19.17 -8.42
N ASN A 278 6.51 -19.85 -7.88
CA ASN A 278 5.69 -19.41 -6.75
C ASN A 278 5.77 -20.34 -5.53
N TRP A 279 6.89 -21.02 -5.30
CA TRP A 279 7.04 -21.86 -4.11
C TRP A 279 7.33 -21.02 -2.86
N PRO A 280 6.42 -20.94 -1.86
CA PRO A 280 6.69 -20.23 -0.62
C PRO A 280 7.72 -21.02 0.20
N TYR A 281 8.94 -20.51 0.32
CA TYR A 281 9.77 -20.87 1.47
C TYR A 281 9.21 -20.12 2.68
N LEU A 282 8.59 -20.84 3.61
CA LEU A 282 8.36 -20.30 4.94
C LEU A 282 9.72 -20.04 5.56
N THR A 283 10.05 -18.78 5.81
CA THR A 283 11.06 -18.49 6.83
C THR A 283 10.60 -19.11 8.15
N HIS A 284 11.56 -19.60 8.95
CA HIS A 284 11.36 -20.57 10.02
C HIS A 284 10.34 -20.22 11.14
N ASP A 285 9.78 -19.00 11.20
CA ASP A 285 9.00 -18.51 12.35
C ASP A 285 7.47 -18.44 12.15
N LYS A 286 6.96 -18.50 10.91
CA LYS A 286 5.52 -18.44 10.54
C LYS A 286 4.78 -17.16 10.98
N SER A 287 5.48 -16.02 11.07
CA SER A 287 4.90 -14.75 11.54
C SER A 287 4.11 -13.99 10.45
N VAL A 288 3.05 -13.28 10.87
CA VAL A 288 2.37 -12.26 10.05
C VAL A 288 3.06 -10.91 10.26
N VAL A 289 3.55 -10.30 9.18
CA VAL A 289 3.99 -8.90 9.13
C VAL A 289 2.76 -8.01 9.16
N THR A 290 2.71 -7.14 10.15
CA THR A 290 1.67 -6.11 10.28
C THR A 290 2.03 -4.88 9.44
N PRO A 291 1.13 -3.90 9.28
CA PRO A 291 1.47 -2.65 8.61
C PRO A 291 2.68 -1.93 9.25
N ARG A 292 2.77 -1.89 10.58
CA ARG A 292 3.91 -1.27 11.28
C ARG A 292 5.18 -2.12 11.21
N GLY A 293 5.04 -3.45 11.18
CA GLY A 293 6.13 -4.37 10.87
C GLY A 293 6.72 -4.11 9.49
N ARG A 294 5.87 -3.80 8.50
CA ARG A 294 6.35 -3.40 7.16
C ARG A 294 7.11 -2.08 7.20
N ILE A 295 6.62 -1.07 7.92
CA ILE A 295 7.35 0.20 8.11
C ILE A 295 8.69 -0.04 8.80
N ARG A 296 8.72 -0.91 9.82
CA ARG A 296 9.97 -1.33 10.47
C ARG A 296 10.98 -1.89 9.46
N LEU A 297 10.56 -2.80 8.57
CA LEU A 297 11.43 -3.34 7.52
C LEU A 297 11.94 -2.25 6.57
N LEU A 298 11.08 -1.32 6.15
CA LEU A 298 11.48 -0.21 5.28
C LEU A 298 12.55 0.67 5.93
N ILE A 299 12.44 0.91 7.24
CA ILE A 299 13.43 1.70 8.00
C ILE A 299 14.72 0.91 8.21
N GLU A 300 14.63 -0.35 8.62
CA GLU A 300 15.80 -1.21 8.85
C GLU A 300 16.60 -1.42 7.55
N GLN A 301 15.94 -1.52 6.41
CA GLN A 301 16.58 -1.58 5.09
C GLN A 301 17.10 -0.22 4.62
N ASN A 302 16.42 0.88 5.00
CA ASN A 302 16.76 2.26 4.65
C ASN A 302 16.93 2.52 3.13
N LEU A 303 16.31 1.70 2.28
CA LEU A 303 16.45 1.80 0.82
C LEU A 303 15.46 2.79 0.22
N ILE A 304 14.18 2.64 0.55
CA ILE A 304 13.11 3.52 0.05
C ILE A 304 13.36 4.97 0.50
N PRO A 305 13.74 5.27 1.76
CA PRO A 305 14.15 6.63 2.14
C PRO A 305 15.33 7.19 1.33
N ARG A 306 16.31 6.34 0.96
CA ARG A 306 17.44 6.75 0.12
C ARG A 306 17.03 7.03 -1.32
N LEU A 307 16.14 6.23 -1.91
CA LEU A 307 15.56 6.49 -3.23
C LEU A 307 14.85 7.85 -3.25
N HIS A 308 13.94 8.05 -2.31
CA HIS A 308 13.18 9.28 -2.16
C HIS A 308 14.07 10.51 -1.98
N ARG A 309 15.13 10.42 -1.17
CA ARG A 309 16.14 11.49 -1.05
C ARG A 309 16.88 11.74 -2.36
N THR A 310 17.31 10.67 -3.05
CA THR A 310 18.07 10.76 -4.30
C THR A 310 17.25 11.43 -5.40
N PHE A 311 15.96 11.13 -5.48
CA PHE A 311 15.02 11.72 -6.44
C PHE A 311 14.27 12.95 -5.90
N ARG A 312 14.73 13.53 -4.78
CA ARG A 312 14.16 14.74 -4.16
C ARG A 312 12.64 14.68 -3.95
N HIS A 313 12.11 13.50 -3.68
CA HIS A 313 10.69 13.26 -3.43
C HIS A 313 10.51 12.89 -1.95
N PRO A 314 10.16 13.83 -1.06
CA PRO A 314 10.25 13.60 0.39
C PRO A 314 9.23 12.58 0.88
N LEU A 315 9.70 11.44 1.38
CA LEU A 315 8.86 10.42 2.02
C LEU A 315 8.82 10.62 3.54
N ARG A 316 7.63 10.64 4.12
CA ARG A 316 7.43 10.51 5.57
C ARG A 316 7.00 9.09 5.92
N LEU A 317 7.54 8.57 7.00
CA LEU A 317 7.19 7.27 7.56
C LEU A 317 6.58 7.50 8.93
N SER A 318 5.43 6.90 9.19
CA SER A 318 4.86 6.86 10.54
C SER A 318 5.04 5.46 11.11
N THR A 319 6.02 5.30 12.00
CA THR A 319 6.31 4.03 12.67
C THR A 319 5.16 3.58 13.55
N LEU A 320 4.54 4.52 14.26
CA LEU A 320 3.43 4.23 15.16
C LEU A 320 2.12 3.97 14.40
N LEU A 321 1.87 4.58 13.25
CA LEU A 321 0.61 4.40 12.51
C LEU A 321 0.73 3.33 11.41
N GLY A 322 1.96 2.97 11.03
CA GLY A 322 2.22 1.92 10.06
C GLY A 322 1.90 2.35 8.63
N MET A 323 2.25 3.58 8.26
CA MET A 323 1.94 4.16 6.95
C MET A 323 3.12 4.95 6.37
N THR A 324 3.11 5.08 5.04
CA THR A 324 3.95 5.99 4.26
C THR A 324 3.13 7.18 3.81
N ILE A 325 3.72 8.38 3.83
CA ILE A 325 3.08 9.60 3.33
C ILE A 325 4.02 10.24 2.32
N GLU A 326 3.55 10.34 1.09
CA GLU A 326 4.27 10.87 -0.06
C GLU A 326 3.56 12.15 -0.56
N PRO A 327 4.28 13.16 -1.07
CA PRO A 327 3.66 14.29 -1.73
C PRO A 327 2.87 13.83 -2.95
N PHE A 328 1.68 14.38 -3.12
CA PHE A 328 0.97 14.23 -4.38
C PHE A 328 1.68 15.05 -5.46
N VAL A 329 2.03 14.41 -6.58
CA VAL A 329 2.66 15.08 -7.72
C VAL A 329 1.56 15.51 -8.69
N VAL A 330 1.34 16.81 -8.79
CA VAL A 330 0.36 17.39 -9.71
C VAL A 330 0.91 17.37 -11.14
N GLY A 331 0.21 16.68 -12.03
CA GLY A 331 0.48 16.65 -13.46
C GLY A 331 0.04 15.35 -14.12
N LYS A 332 0.22 15.27 -15.44
CA LYS A 332 -0.12 14.06 -16.21
C LYS A 332 0.93 12.97 -16.03
N THR A 333 0.47 11.73 -15.94
CA THR A 333 1.39 10.58 -16.04
C THR A 333 1.98 10.51 -17.44
N VAL A 334 3.17 9.92 -17.58
CA VAL A 334 3.76 9.67 -18.89
C VAL A 334 2.85 8.76 -19.72
N GLN A 335 2.16 7.80 -19.08
CA GLN A 335 1.16 6.98 -19.75
C GLN A 335 0.10 7.84 -20.45
N GLN A 336 -0.50 8.81 -19.75
CA GLN A 336 -1.51 9.72 -20.30
C GLN A 336 -0.93 10.56 -21.44
N LEU A 337 0.25 11.14 -21.26
CA LEU A 337 0.89 11.99 -22.27
C LEU A 337 1.18 11.23 -23.57
N VAL A 338 1.67 9.99 -23.48
CA VAL A 338 2.00 9.18 -24.65
C VAL A 338 0.74 8.64 -25.35
N LEU A 339 -0.32 8.31 -24.60
CA LEU A 339 -1.59 7.87 -25.18
C LEU A 339 -2.32 9.03 -25.90
N GLU A 340 -2.19 10.26 -25.40
CA GLU A 340 -2.72 11.45 -26.06
C GLU A 340 -1.87 11.87 -27.28
N ASP A 341 -0.55 11.80 -27.15
CA ASP A 341 0.41 12.09 -28.21
C ASP A 341 1.54 11.05 -28.24
N PRO A 342 1.43 10.03 -29.11
CA PRO A 342 2.48 9.02 -29.28
C PRO A 342 3.86 9.62 -29.61
N ALA A 343 3.96 10.83 -30.17
CA ALA A 343 5.23 11.47 -30.45
C ALA A 343 6.03 11.79 -29.17
N PHE A 344 5.36 11.93 -28.03
CA PHE A 344 5.97 12.18 -26.72
C PHE A 344 6.96 11.07 -26.30
N LEU A 345 6.77 9.83 -26.79
CA LEU A 345 7.68 8.70 -26.57
C LEU A 345 8.99 8.85 -27.37
N THR A 346 9.84 9.76 -26.93
CA THR A 346 11.13 10.09 -27.57
C THR A 346 12.29 9.21 -27.05
N PRO A 347 13.42 9.13 -27.78
CA PRO A 347 14.63 8.51 -27.25
C PRO A 347 15.08 9.11 -25.92
N GLN A 348 14.97 10.43 -25.75
CA GLN A 348 15.36 11.13 -24.52
C GLN A 348 14.48 10.75 -23.33
N LEU A 349 13.18 10.60 -23.56
CA LEU A 349 12.25 10.11 -22.53
C LEU A 349 12.61 8.66 -22.13
N TYR A 350 12.89 7.80 -23.11
CA TYR A 350 13.28 6.42 -22.79
C TYR A 350 14.59 6.34 -22.00
N GLU A 351 15.59 7.15 -22.37
CA GLU A 351 16.84 7.27 -21.62
C GLU A 351 16.65 7.76 -20.19
N LEU A 352 15.60 8.53 -19.90
CA LEU A 352 15.27 8.94 -18.54
C LEU A 352 14.85 7.72 -17.68
N PHE A 353 14.05 6.80 -18.21
CA PHE A 353 13.70 5.58 -17.47
C PHE A 353 14.95 4.76 -17.14
N VAL A 354 15.83 4.61 -18.12
CA VAL A 354 17.10 3.91 -17.94
C VAL A 354 18.00 4.65 -16.94
N LEU A 355 18.03 5.98 -16.96
CA LEU A 355 18.75 6.77 -15.96
C LEU A 355 18.24 6.46 -14.55
N HIS A 356 16.93 6.45 -14.34
CA HIS A 356 16.34 6.14 -13.03
C HIS A 356 16.69 4.72 -12.57
N GLN A 357 16.69 3.74 -13.48
CA GLN A 357 17.12 2.38 -13.17
C GLN A 357 18.60 2.32 -12.77
N GLN A 358 19.48 3.00 -13.51
CA GLN A 358 20.91 3.03 -13.18
C GLN A 358 21.19 3.74 -11.85
N VAL A 359 20.43 4.79 -11.50
CA VAL A 359 20.51 5.45 -10.19
C VAL A 359 20.06 4.52 -9.06
N ALA A 360 18.94 3.81 -9.23
CA ALA A 360 18.44 2.84 -8.25
C ALA A 360 19.47 1.71 -8.02
N GLU A 361 20.00 1.13 -9.10
CA GLU A 361 20.99 0.06 -8.99
C GLU A 361 22.27 0.52 -8.30
N ALA A 362 22.74 1.73 -8.61
CA ALA A 362 23.96 2.29 -8.02
C ALA A 362 23.84 2.61 -6.51
N ILE A 363 22.62 2.71 -5.96
CA ILE A 363 22.41 2.78 -4.51
C ILE A 363 22.14 1.40 -3.86
N GLY A 364 22.19 0.32 -4.65
CA GLY A 364 21.98 -1.06 -4.22
C GLY A 364 20.51 -1.47 -4.20
N VAL A 365 19.67 -0.87 -5.04
CA VAL A 365 18.23 -1.13 -5.09
C VAL A 365 17.82 -1.66 -6.46
N GLU A 366 17.03 -2.73 -6.44
CA GLU A 366 16.23 -3.14 -7.59
C GLU A 366 14.82 -2.60 -7.42
N ASN A 367 14.30 -1.93 -8.43
CA ASN A 367 12.88 -1.68 -8.56
C ASN A 367 12.35 -2.54 -9.72
N GLY A 368 11.35 -3.39 -9.44
CA GLY A 368 10.73 -4.24 -10.45
C GLY A 368 9.54 -3.59 -11.16
N ASP A 369 9.00 -2.49 -10.61
CA ASP A 369 7.76 -1.87 -11.08
C ASP A 369 8.01 -0.71 -12.07
N TRP A 370 8.48 -1.06 -13.26
CA TRP A 370 8.69 -0.11 -14.37
C TRP A 370 7.39 0.09 -15.15
N HIS A 371 6.47 0.87 -14.58
CA HIS A 371 5.18 1.21 -15.19
C HIS A 371 5.15 2.69 -15.63
N SER A 372 4.64 3.01 -16.83
CA SER A 372 4.61 4.41 -17.32
C SER A 372 3.72 5.34 -16.48
N ALA A 373 2.76 4.78 -15.74
CA ALA A 373 1.96 5.53 -14.78
C ALA A 373 2.73 5.97 -13.52
N ASN A 374 3.86 5.32 -13.21
CA ASN A 374 4.72 5.67 -12.08
C ASN A 374 5.63 6.87 -12.38
N PHE A 375 5.55 7.43 -13.59
CA PHE A 375 6.27 8.63 -13.99
C PHE A 375 5.28 9.76 -14.24
N VAL A 376 5.42 10.87 -13.53
CA VAL A 376 4.54 12.04 -13.63
C VAL A 376 5.32 13.24 -14.11
N ARG A 377 4.85 13.89 -15.17
CA ARG A 377 5.38 15.18 -15.60
C ARG A 377 4.73 16.26 -14.75
N ARG A 378 5.51 16.89 -13.88
CA ARG A 378 5.02 17.89 -12.91
C ARG A 378 4.60 19.18 -13.62
N ASP A 379 3.47 19.74 -13.25
CA ASP A 379 2.91 20.92 -13.94
C ASP A 379 3.71 22.21 -13.71
N ASN A 380 4.38 22.34 -12.57
CA ASN A 380 5.10 23.56 -12.18
C ASN A 380 6.42 23.78 -12.95
N ASP A 381 7.16 22.72 -13.28
CA ASP A 381 8.50 22.78 -13.87
C ASP A 381 8.68 21.85 -15.08
N GLY A 382 7.71 20.98 -15.36
CA GLY A 382 7.75 20.03 -16.47
C GLY A 382 8.72 18.86 -16.25
N GLU A 383 9.32 18.72 -15.07
CA GLU A 383 10.21 17.62 -14.73
C GLU A 383 9.41 16.32 -14.58
N ILE A 384 9.99 15.20 -15.03
CA ILE A 384 9.41 13.88 -14.84
C ILE A 384 9.91 13.28 -13.52
N VAL A 385 8.97 13.04 -12.61
CA VAL A 385 9.23 12.46 -11.30
C VAL A 385 8.82 10.99 -11.32
N HIS A 386 9.68 10.12 -10.79
CA HIS A 386 9.34 8.72 -10.56
C HIS A 386 8.77 8.57 -9.14
N ILE A 387 7.50 8.17 -9.07
CA ILE A 387 6.73 7.93 -7.86
C ILE A 387 6.53 6.43 -7.63
N ASP A 388 6.00 6.08 -6.46
CA ASP A 388 5.68 4.70 -6.08
C ASP A 388 6.85 3.70 -6.08
N TRP A 389 7.76 3.90 -5.13
CA TRP A 389 8.90 3.00 -4.91
C TRP A 389 8.56 1.75 -4.09
N GLY A 390 7.27 1.39 -3.96
CA GLY A 390 6.79 0.32 -3.08
C GLY A 390 7.34 -1.07 -3.41
N ALA A 391 7.75 -1.30 -4.66
CA ALA A 391 8.36 -2.55 -5.14
C ALA A 391 9.89 -2.60 -5.02
N GLY A 392 10.52 -1.53 -4.49
CA GLY A 392 11.96 -1.48 -4.30
C GLY A 392 12.47 -2.50 -3.28
N ARG A 393 13.55 -3.22 -3.59
CA ARG A 393 14.20 -4.20 -2.72
C ARG A 393 15.73 -4.07 -2.72
N PRO A 394 16.43 -4.54 -1.67
CA PRO A 394 17.89 -4.59 -1.69
C PRO A 394 18.36 -5.55 -2.78
N LEU A 395 19.42 -5.15 -3.48
CA LEU A 395 20.24 -6.05 -4.27
C LEU A 395 21.17 -6.83 -3.34
N ARG A 396 21.16 -8.15 -3.46
CA ARG A 396 22.13 -9.01 -2.78
C ARG A 396 23.46 -8.98 -3.52
N VAL A 397 24.55 -9.26 -2.81
CA VAL A 397 25.91 -9.19 -3.38
C VAL A 397 26.05 -10.15 -4.57
N GLU A 398 25.45 -11.33 -4.49
CA GLU A 398 25.42 -12.33 -5.55
C GLU A 398 24.61 -11.91 -6.79
N GLU A 399 23.74 -10.90 -6.67
CA GLU A 399 22.94 -10.36 -7.79
C GLU A 399 23.67 -9.23 -8.54
N MET A 400 24.81 -8.77 -8.00
CA MET A 400 25.66 -7.71 -8.57
C MET A 400 26.66 -8.28 -9.60
N THR A 401 26.20 -9.21 -10.44
CA THR A 401 27.00 -9.76 -11.55
C THR A 401 26.70 -9.02 -12.85
N PRO A 402 27.62 -8.99 -13.82
CA PRO A 402 27.36 -8.36 -15.13
C PRO A 402 26.08 -8.87 -15.81
N ALA A 403 25.76 -10.17 -15.66
CA ALA A 403 24.53 -10.77 -16.17
C ALA A 403 23.29 -10.25 -15.43
N GLY A 404 23.33 -10.15 -14.09
CA GLY A 404 22.23 -9.60 -13.30
C GLY A 404 21.98 -8.12 -13.60
N GLN A 405 23.04 -7.33 -13.77
CA GLN A 405 22.95 -5.92 -14.16
C GLN A 405 22.28 -5.75 -15.53
N LEU A 406 22.68 -6.58 -16.51
CA LEU A 406 22.06 -6.59 -17.83
C LEU A 406 20.59 -7.01 -17.78
N ALA A 407 20.25 -8.03 -16.97
CA ALA A 407 18.87 -8.48 -16.80
C ALA A 407 17.97 -7.35 -16.25
N ARG A 408 18.41 -6.65 -15.20
CA ARG A 408 17.67 -5.51 -14.63
C ARG A 408 17.56 -4.32 -15.58
N LEU A 409 18.61 -4.05 -16.36
CA LEU A 409 18.54 -3.04 -17.42
C LEU A 409 17.50 -3.43 -18.48
N ASN A 410 17.44 -4.70 -18.86
CA ASN A 410 16.43 -5.20 -19.81
C ASN A 410 15.01 -5.18 -19.25
N GLN A 411 14.82 -5.29 -17.92
CA GLN A 411 13.49 -5.16 -17.31
C GLN A 411 12.85 -3.79 -17.56
N VAL A 412 13.63 -2.72 -17.81
CA VAL A 412 13.08 -1.38 -18.13
C VAL A 412 12.27 -1.41 -19.43
N GLN A 413 12.57 -2.34 -20.35
CA GLN A 413 11.79 -2.54 -21.57
C GLN A 413 10.31 -2.88 -21.27
N ASN A 414 10.01 -3.47 -20.11
CA ASN A 414 8.65 -3.85 -19.72
C ASN A 414 7.69 -2.66 -19.59
N ILE A 415 8.22 -1.42 -19.52
CA ILE A 415 7.40 -0.21 -19.60
C ILE A 415 6.55 -0.17 -20.87
N ALA A 416 6.98 -0.84 -21.94
CA ALA A 416 6.23 -1.06 -23.18
C ALA A 416 4.81 -1.59 -22.93
N PHE A 417 4.65 -2.53 -21.99
CA PHE A 417 3.36 -3.19 -21.73
C PHE A 417 2.39 -2.32 -20.96
N SER A 418 2.90 -1.31 -20.24
CA SER A 418 2.06 -0.40 -19.46
C SER A 418 1.20 0.53 -20.32
N PHE A 419 1.49 0.69 -21.61
CA PHE A 419 0.65 1.51 -22.49
C PHE A 419 -0.62 0.79 -22.97
N HIS A 420 -0.70 -0.54 -22.83
CA HIS A 420 -1.78 -1.37 -23.39
C HIS A 420 -2.03 -1.14 -24.89
N ASP A 421 -0.99 -0.75 -25.62
CA ASP A 421 -1.02 -0.43 -27.05
C ASP A 421 0.15 -1.16 -27.77
N PRO A 422 -0.14 -2.02 -28.77
CA PRO A 422 0.89 -2.79 -29.46
C PRO A 422 1.92 -1.95 -30.23
N GLU A 423 1.52 -0.81 -30.81
CA GLU A 423 2.41 0.04 -31.59
C GLU A 423 3.39 0.79 -30.69
N LEU A 424 2.88 1.33 -29.57
CA LEU A 424 3.70 1.94 -28.52
C LEU A 424 4.64 0.92 -27.86
N ALA A 425 4.20 -0.32 -27.67
CA ALA A 425 5.05 -1.38 -27.17
C ALA A 425 6.20 -1.72 -28.14
N ALA A 426 5.91 -1.81 -29.44
CA ALA A 426 6.92 -2.03 -30.48
C ALA A 426 7.89 -0.84 -30.60
N ARG A 427 7.39 0.39 -30.48
CA ARG A 427 8.23 1.60 -30.45
C ARG A 427 9.16 1.61 -29.24
N THR A 428 8.65 1.33 -28.05
CA THR A 428 9.45 1.24 -26.81
C THR A 428 10.55 0.19 -26.93
N THR A 429 10.22 -0.99 -27.47
CA THR A 429 11.20 -2.06 -27.73
C THR A 429 12.31 -1.60 -28.67
N ARG A 430 11.98 -0.93 -29.78
CA ARG A 430 13.00 -0.38 -30.70
C ARG A 430 13.89 0.67 -30.04
N LEU A 431 13.34 1.52 -29.15
CA LEU A 431 14.13 2.49 -28.40
C LEU A 431 15.12 1.80 -27.44
N HIS A 432 14.68 0.72 -26.78
CA HIS A 432 15.54 -0.11 -25.93
C HIS A 432 16.67 -0.75 -26.73
N GLU A 433 16.34 -1.46 -27.81
CA GLU A 433 17.32 -2.13 -28.68
C GLU A 433 18.34 -1.14 -29.25
N ALA A 434 17.89 0.04 -29.70
CA ALA A 434 18.77 1.09 -30.21
C ALA A 434 19.73 1.63 -29.14
N LEU A 435 19.28 1.79 -27.89
CA LEU A 435 20.15 2.19 -26.78
C LEU A 435 21.14 1.08 -26.41
N MET A 436 20.71 -0.18 -26.38
CA MET A 436 21.55 -1.33 -26.07
C MET A 436 22.62 -1.58 -27.13
N ALA A 437 22.35 -1.22 -28.39
CA ALA A 437 23.31 -1.28 -29.49
C ALA A 437 24.34 -0.12 -29.48
N ASP A 438 24.20 0.88 -28.61
CA ASP A 438 25.11 2.03 -28.49
C ASP A 438 25.76 2.08 -27.09
N PRO A 439 26.92 1.41 -26.90
CA PRO A 439 27.63 1.39 -25.62
C PRO A 439 28.09 2.77 -25.15
N ALA A 440 28.37 3.70 -26.07
CA ALA A 440 28.84 5.04 -25.72
C ALA A 440 27.71 5.87 -25.09
N ARG A 441 26.51 5.78 -25.66
CA ARG A 441 25.30 6.40 -25.15
C ARG A 441 24.92 5.83 -23.78
N LEU A 442 24.90 4.51 -23.62
CA LEU A 442 24.64 3.86 -22.33
C LEU A 442 25.68 4.25 -21.26
N ALA A 443 26.97 4.32 -21.63
CA ALA A 443 28.02 4.80 -20.72
C ALA A 443 27.80 6.27 -20.31
N GLY A 444 27.24 7.11 -21.19
CA GLY A 444 26.82 8.47 -20.87
C GLY A 444 25.75 8.52 -19.78
N ILE A 445 24.73 7.66 -19.88
CA ILE A 445 23.66 7.56 -18.87
C ILE A 445 24.23 7.12 -17.52
N ARG A 446 25.14 6.13 -17.50
CA ARG A 446 25.83 5.67 -16.29
C ARG A 446 26.63 6.78 -15.60
N ARG A 447 27.34 7.61 -16.37
CA ARG A 447 28.05 8.77 -15.83
C ARG A 447 27.10 9.79 -15.20
N ARG A 448 25.96 10.06 -15.85
CA ARG A 448 24.90 10.93 -15.31
C ARG A 448 24.33 10.37 -14.01
N ALA A 449 24.06 9.07 -13.95
CA ALA A 449 23.60 8.41 -12.73
C ALA A 449 24.61 8.58 -11.58
N ALA A 450 25.90 8.39 -11.85
CA ALA A 450 26.95 8.58 -10.85
C ALA A 450 27.05 10.03 -10.34
N ALA A 451 26.86 11.03 -11.23
CA ALA A 451 26.86 12.45 -10.85
C ALA A 451 25.70 12.79 -9.90
N LEU A 452 24.48 12.32 -10.19
CA LEU A 452 23.31 12.52 -9.33
C LEU A 452 23.51 11.97 -7.91
N LEU A 453 24.28 10.89 -7.77
CA LEU A 453 24.59 10.30 -6.46
C LEU A 453 25.65 11.08 -5.68
N GLN A 454 26.52 11.81 -6.34
CA GLN A 454 27.48 12.69 -5.68
C GLN A 454 26.76 13.91 -5.13
N GLU A 455 25.83 14.48 -5.91
CA GLU A 455 25.00 15.61 -5.49
C GLU A 455 24.06 15.29 -4.33
N SER A 456 23.56 14.05 -4.23
CA SER A 456 22.64 13.65 -3.14
C SER A 456 23.33 13.29 -1.82
N ARG A 457 24.67 13.22 -1.82
CA ARG A 457 25.52 12.96 -0.64
C ARG A 457 26.17 14.23 -0.08
N ALA A 458 26.31 15.27 -0.89
CA ALA A 458 26.70 16.61 -0.48
C ALA A 458 25.53 17.32 0.21
#